data_AF-A0AAN6ZX71-F1
#
_entry.id   AF-A0AAN6ZX71-F1
#
_cell.length_a   1.000
_cell.length_b   1.000
_cell.length_c   1.000
_cell.angle_alpha   90.00
_cell.angle_beta   90.00
_cell.angle_gamma   90.00
#
_symmetry.space_group_name_H-M   'P 1'
#
loop_
_entity.id
_entity.type
_entity.pdbx_description
1 polymer ?
#
loop_
_entity_poly.entity_id
_entity_poly.type
_entity_poly.pdbx_seq_one_letter_code
_entity_poly.pdbx_strand_id
1 'polypeptide(L)'
;MSTAINTRMGAQVLVQSNAFKNVTVPVTSRDSKQVGYATVIDTDLGGGLNDAPAGNMSPNSVGYSYTLLGSKAVAAQVPGQAGAILNF
;
A
#
# COMPACT_ATOMS: atom_id res chain seq x y z
N MET A 1 5.74 16.80 6.34
CA MET A 1 5.86 15.58 5.54
C MET A 1 4.98 14.52 6.18
N SER A 2 4.00 13.95 5.46
CA SER A 2 3.13 12.89 5.96
C SER A 2 3.52 11.53 5.36
N THR A 3 3.52 10.48 6.18
CA THR A 3 3.84 9.09 5.79
C THR A 3 2.65 8.17 6.05
N ALA A 4 2.52 7.06 5.30
CA ALA A 4 1.52 6.02 5.56
C ALA A 4 2.17 4.68 5.93
N ILE A 5 2.60 3.89 4.94
CA ILE A 5 3.26 2.60 5.17
C ILE A 5 4.74 2.86 5.54
N ASN A 6 5.17 2.46 6.73
CA ASN A 6 6.58 2.52 7.14
C ASN A 6 7.13 1.09 7.34
N THR A 7 7.89 0.59 6.37
CA THR A 7 8.54 -0.72 6.42
C THR A 7 9.77 -0.64 7.31
N ARG A 8 9.88 -1.50 8.33
CA ARG A 8 10.94 -1.41 9.36
C ARG A 8 11.49 -2.79 9.69
N MET A 9 12.71 -2.83 10.20
CA MET A 9 13.30 -4.03 10.81
C MET A 9 13.30 -5.26 9.88
N GLY A 10 13.72 -5.08 8.62
CA GLY A 10 13.84 -6.16 7.64
C GLY A 10 12.52 -6.62 7.02
N ALA A 11 11.39 -6.00 7.34
CA ALA A 11 10.09 -6.36 6.79
C ALA A 11 10.08 -6.31 5.25
N GLN A 12 9.43 -7.28 4.61
CA GLN A 12 9.11 -7.29 3.18
C GLN A 12 7.60 -7.07 3.02
N VAL A 13 7.21 -6.01 2.32
CA VAL A 13 5.78 -5.65 2.15
C VAL A 13 5.42 -5.58 0.67
N LEU A 14 4.37 -6.30 0.28
CA LEU A 14 3.74 -6.15 -1.03
C LEU A 14 2.63 -5.08 -0.93
N VAL A 15 2.85 -3.91 -1.54
CA VAL A 15 1.86 -2.83 -1.63
C VAL A 15 1.23 -2.89 -3.01
N GLN A 16 0.02 -3.44 -3.12
CA GLN A 16 -0.58 -3.79 -4.40
C GLN A 16 -2.04 -3.32 -4.52
N SER A 17 -2.38 -2.68 -5.65
CA SER A 17 -3.75 -2.24 -5.95
C SER A 17 -4.33 -1.30 -4.89
N ASN A 18 -3.51 -0.37 -4.38
CA ASN A 18 -3.92 0.65 -3.41
C ASN A 18 -4.07 2.02 -4.10
N ALA A 19 -4.82 2.93 -3.46
CA ALA A 19 -4.93 4.32 -3.86
C ALA A 19 -4.66 5.25 -2.66
N PHE A 20 -3.67 6.12 -2.80
CA PHE A 20 -3.29 7.11 -1.80
C PHE A 20 -3.73 8.50 -2.25
N LYS A 21 -4.10 9.35 -1.29
CA LYS A 21 -4.46 10.75 -1.55
C LYS A 21 -4.04 11.62 -0.37
N ASN A 22 -3.55 12.82 -0.65
CA ASN A 22 -3.11 13.80 0.35
C ASN A 22 -2.00 13.27 1.30
N VAL A 23 -1.10 12.42 0.80
CA VAL A 23 0.05 11.89 1.54
C VAL A 23 1.34 12.22 0.79
N THR A 24 2.34 12.78 1.47
CA THR A 24 3.61 13.18 0.82
C THR A 24 4.47 11.96 0.47
N VAL A 25 4.57 10.98 1.38
CA VAL A 25 5.39 9.78 1.22
C VAL A 25 4.57 8.54 1.60
N PRO A 26 3.71 8.03 0.69
CA PRO A 26 2.84 6.89 0.99
C PRO A 26 3.55 5.63 1.48
N VAL A 27 4.75 5.35 0.98
CA VAL A 27 5.53 4.16 1.31
C VAL A 27 6.96 4.59 1.66
N THR A 28 7.41 4.25 2.86
CA THR A 28 8.70 4.67 3.40
C THR A 28 9.38 3.59 4.24
N SER A 29 10.66 3.81 4.58
CA SER A 29 11.38 3.04 5.58
C SER A 29 12.25 3.95 6.44
N ARG A 30 11.79 4.25 7.66
CA ARG A 30 12.42 5.22 8.57
C ARG A 30 12.28 4.81 10.03
N ASP A 31 13.04 5.48 10.90
CA ASP A 31 12.89 5.43 12.37
C ASP A 31 13.24 4.08 13.04
N SER A 32 14.06 3.25 12.39
CA SER A 32 14.48 1.94 12.91
C SER A 32 15.96 1.66 12.68
N LYS A 33 16.52 0.73 13.47
CA LYS A 33 17.92 0.28 13.36
C LYS A 33 18.23 -0.43 12.04
N GLN A 34 17.21 -0.96 11.38
CA GLN A 34 17.31 -1.60 10.07
C GLN A 34 16.13 -1.13 9.22
N VAL A 35 16.38 -0.91 7.93
CA VAL A 35 15.33 -0.62 6.95
C VAL A 35 14.43 -1.84 6.75
N GLY A 36 13.22 -1.60 6.28
CA GLY A 36 12.38 -2.60 5.61
C GLY A 36 12.36 -2.32 4.10
N TYR A 37 11.57 -3.11 3.39
CA TYR A 37 11.53 -3.12 1.94
C TYR A 37 10.09 -3.24 1.43
N ALA A 38 9.82 -2.65 0.28
CA ALA A 38 8.50 -2.68 -0.33
C ALA A 38 8.56 -3.05 -1.82
N THR A 39 7.66 -3.93 -2.25
CA THR A 39 7.32 -4.14 -3.66
C THR A 39 6.02 -3.40 -3.93
N VAL A 40 6.04 -2.39 -4.80
CA VAL A 40 4.87 -1.55 -5.12
C VAL A 40 4.39 -1.84 -6.54
N ILE A 41 3.17 -2.38 -6.70
CA ILE A 41 2.61 -2.82 -7.99
C ILE A 41 1.19 -2.30 -8.12
N ASP A 42 0.80 -1.79 -9.30
CA ASP A 42 -0.55 -1.24 -9.56
C ASP A 42 -1.03 -0.38 -8.38
N THR A 43 -0.25 0.60 -7.93
CA THR A 43 -0.64 1.42 -6.77
C THR A 43 -0.62 2.87 -7.19
N ASP A 44 -1.74 3.55 -7.03
CA ASP A 44 -1.83 4.99 -7.24
C ASP A 44 -1.29 5.69 -5.99
N LEU A 45 -0.09 6.27 -6.12
CA LEU A 45 0.55 7.02 -5.04
C LEU A 45 -0.04 8.42 -4.86
N GLY A 46 -0.97 8.86 -5.71
CA GLY A 46 -1.62 10.16 -5.60
C GLY A 46 -0.65 11.35 -5.73
N GLY A 47 0.44 11.17 -6.48
CA GLY A 47 1.55 12.11 -6.59
C GLY A 47 2.56 12.07 -5.43
N GLY A 48 2.35 11.20 -4.44
CA GLY A 48 3.29 10.95 -3.35
C GLY A 48 4.50 10.11 -3.75
N LEU A 49 5.55 10.16 -2.94
CA LEU A 49 6.80 9.43 -3.17
C LEU A 49 6.78 8.05 -2.48
N ASN A 50 7.26 7.03 -3.18
CA ASN A 50 7.77 5.82 -2.54
C ASN A 50 9.28 5.95 -2.36
N ASP A 51 9.77 6.00 -1.12
CA ASP A 51 11.20 6.04 -0.80
C ASP A 51 11.67 4.82 0.01
N ALA A 52 10.82 3.79 0.16
CA ALA A 52 11.26 2.52 0.71
C ALA A 52 12.18 1.78 -0.28
N PRO A 53 13.25 1.13 0.20
CA PRO A 53 14.05 0.22 -0.62
C PRO A 53 13.19 -0.87 -1.29
N ALA A 54 13.59 -1.30 -2.49
CA ALA A 54 12.85 -2.32 -3.24
C ALA A 54 12.85 -3.68 -2.51
N GLY A 55 11.65 -4.25 -2.35
CA GLY A 55 11.45 -5.58 -1.79
C GLY A 55 11.54 -6.70 -2.82
N ASN A 56 11.46 -7.95 -2.33
CA ASN A 56 11.46 -9.16 -3.14
C ASN A 56 10.14 -9.94 -3.08
N MET A 57 9.16 -9.45 -2.32
CA MET A 57 7.85 -10.08 -2.20
C MET A 57 7.08 -9.93 -3.50
N SER A 58 6.49 -11.02 -3.99
CA SER A 58 5.68 -11.03 -5.21
C SER A 58 4.23 -11.45 -4.90
N PRO A 59 3.27 -11.19 -5.80
CA PRO A 59 1.90 -11.71 -5.68
C PRO A 59 1.82 -13.21 -5.41
N ASN A 60 2.74 -14.01 -5.97
CA ASN A 60 2.76 -15.46 -5.78
C ASN A 60 3.35 -15.88 -4.42
N SER A 61 4.03 -14.97 -3.73
CA SER A 61 4.70 -15.24 -2.44
C SER A 61 3.72 -15.28 -1.26
N VAL A 62 2.48 -14.79 -1.40
CA VAL A 62 1.53 -14.67 -0.29
C VAL A 62 0.84 -15.99 0.11
N GLY A 63 0.88 -17.01 -0.75
CA GLY A 63 0.34 -18.35 -0.44
C GLY A 63 -1.19 -18.49 -0.53
N TYR A 64 -1.90 -17.48 -1.05
CA TYR A 64 -3.34 -17.53 -1.30
C TYR A 64 -3.72 -16.75 -2.56
N SER A 65 -4.87 -17.11 -3.16
CA SER A 65 -5.42 -16.44 -4.34
C SER A 65 -6.32 -15.27 -3.94
N TYR A 66 -6.28 -14.20 -4.74
CA TYR A 66 -7.16 -13.04 -4.60
C TYR A 66 -7.38 -12.39 -5.97
N THR A 67 -8.42 -11.56 -6.06
CA THR A 67 -8.69 -10.73 -7.24
C THR A 67 -8.46 -9.27 -6.88
N LEU A 68 -7.82 -8.53 -7.78
CA LEU A 68 -7.57 -7.11 -7.60
C LEU A 68 -8.72 -6.29 -8.20
N LEU A 69 -9.10 -5.25 -7.47
CA LEU A 69 -10.05 -4.26 -7.95
C LEU A 69 -9.42 -3.32 -9.00
N GLY A 70 -8.10 -3.13 -8.95
CA GLY A 70 -7.37 -2.13 -9.72
C GLY A 70 -7.30 -0.80 -8.98
N SER A 71 -6.10 -0.22 -8.84
CA SER A 71 -5.87 1.02 -8.06
C SER A 71 -6.82 2.16 -8.42
N LYS A 72 -7.15 2.31 -9.71
CA LYS A 72 -8.06 3.35 -10.23
C LYS A 72 -9.50 3.23 -9.72
N ALA A 73 -9.95 2.05 -9.33
CA ALA A 73 -11.31 1.80 -8.87
C ALA A 73 -11.46 1.84 -7.34
N VAL A 74 -10.35 1.70 -6.60
CA VAL A 74 -10.35 1.65 -5.13
C VAL A 74 -11.07 2.85 -4.51
N ALA A 75 -10.70 4.08 -4.92
CA ALA A 75 -11.25 5.30 -4.34
C ALA A 75 -12.76 5.46 -4.57
N ALA A 76 -13.30 4.87 -5.65
CA ALA A 76 -14.72 4.95 -5.98
C ALA A 76 -15.55 3.83 -5.32
N GLN A 77 -14.96 2.66 -5.08
CA GLN A 77 -15.69 1.46 -4.64
C GLN A 77 -15.61 1.25 -3.12
N VAL A 78 -14.43 1.43 -2.53
CA VAL A 78 -14.22 1.11 -1.09
C VAL A 78 -15.18 1.87 -0.18
N PRO A 79 -15.46 3.17 -0.35
CA PRO A 79 -16.40 3.89 0.52
C PRO A 79 -17.83 3.33 0.52
N GLY A 80 -18.25 2.65 -0.54
CA GLY A 80 -19.58 2.02 -0.64
C GLY A 80 -19.64 0.58 -0.13
N GLN A 81 -18.50 -0.02 0.23
CA GLN A 81 -18.40 -1.44 0.60
C GLN A 81 -17.75 -1.66 1.98
N ALA A 82 -16.96 -0.70 2.47
CA ALA A 82 -16.27 -0.79 3.74
C ALA A 82 -16.98 0.01 4.85
N GLY A 83 -16.96 -0.53 6.07
CA GLY A 83 -17.62 0.07 7.22
C GLY A 83 -19.08 -0.35 7.37
N ALA A 84 -19.80 0.30 8.30
CA ALA A 84 -21.22 0.03 8.51
C ALA A 84 -22.05 0.63 7.38
N ILE A 85 -22.79 -0.21 6.65
CA ILE A 85 -23.73 0.21 5.61
C ILE A 85 -25.13 0.25 6.24
N LEU A 86 -25.66 1.45 6.43
CA LEU A 86 -26.98 1.64 7.03
C LEU A 86 -28.07 1.57 5.95
N ASN A 87 -28.97 0.60 6.08
CA ASN A 87 -30.19 0.53 5.27
C ASN A 87 -31.35 1.06 6.12
N PHE A 88 -32.15 1.97 5.56
CA PHE A 88 -33.31 2.60 6.20
C PHE A 88 -34.61 2.10 5.57
#